data_AF-A0A9R0SF16-F1
#
_entry.id   AF-A0A9R0SF16-F1
#
_cell.length_a   1.000
_cell.length_b   1.000
_cell.length_c   1.000
_cell.angle_alpha   90.00
_cell.angle_beta   90.00
_cell.angle_gamma   90.00
#
_symmetry.space_group_name_H-M   'P 1'
#
loop_
_entity.id
_entity.type
_entity.pdbx_description
1 polymer ?
#
loop_
_entity_poly.entity_id
_entity_poly.type
_entity_poly.pdbx_seq_one_letter_code
_entity_poly.pdbx_strand_id
1 'polypeptide(L)'
;MEGLKVTAGKTLALLSKTATMSGLVVREYENIVELLDAKNKIIYSTIAAEILENLCSRHQMDKEHVKTILLPKVEASQSNVSASGDDAEQQQLCILGNDEEKKLSDHRSQTKLTDQANEEQTAMMELQEAFLSLTLAICSELISADDFNVVALTIVPAEGVFVAKLKTIVEENCEATANSLRIVKLCGRIAVTVMRHGQYSAHFKNQKFMETLSKAPGIMSSLESYMLFAGTDCGAKKTARPLLS
;
A
#
# COMPACT_ATOMS: atom_id res chain seq x y z
N MET A 1 2.29 12.45 22.62
CA MET A 1 0.91 12.48 22.06
C MET A 1 0.80 11.69 20.75
N GLU A 2 1.79 11.76 19.85
CA GLU A 2 1.78 11.05 18.56
C GLU A 2 1.61 9.52 18.67
N GLY A 3 2.41 8.86 19.50
CA GLY A 3 2.33 7.39 19.64
C GLY A 3 0.96 6.90 20.14
N LEU A 4 0.26 7.73 20.92
CA LEU A 4 -1.11 7.42 21.38
C LEU A 4 -2.10 7.48 20.20
N LYS A 5 -1.97 8.47 19.31
CA LYS A 5 -2.81 8.59 18.11
C LYS A 5 -2.61 7.41 17.16
N VAL A 6 -1.35 7.02 16.92
CA VAL A 6 -1.03 5.85 16.08
C VAL A 6 -1.60 4.57 16.68
N THR A 7 -1.46 4.37 17.98
CA THR A 7 -2.00 3.20 18.67
C THR A 7 -3.53 3.16 18.61
N ALA A 8 -4.19 4.29 18.84
CA ALA A 8 -5.64 4.40 18.72
C ALA A 8 -6.12 4.11 17.30
N GLY A 9 -5.44 4.65 16.29
CA GLY A 9 -5.74 4.41 14.88
C GLY A 9 -5.61 2.94 14.49
N LYS A 10 -4.51 2.28 14.85
CA LYS A 10 -4.32 0.83 14.62
C LYS A 10 -5.37 -0.02 15.35
N THR A 11 -5.73 0.37 16.58
CA THR A 11 -6.81 -0.28 17.33
C THR A 11 -8.15 -0.11 16.62
N LEU A 12 -8.43 1.09 16.09
CA LEU A 12 -9.65 1.36 15.34
C LEU A 12 -9.71 0.55 14.03
N ALA A 13 -8.60 0.43 13.31
CA ALA A 13 -8.48 -0.43 12.12
C ALA A 13 -8.76 -1.90 12.45
N LEU A 14 -8.27 -2.39 13.59
CA LEU A 14 -8.60 -3.75 14.05
C LEU A 14 -10.09 -3.88 14.39
N LEU A 15 -10.65 -2.90 15.10
CA LEU A 15 -12.06 -2.92 15.51
C LEU A 15 -13.02 -2.77 14.33
N SER A 16 -12.67 -2.05 13.28
CA SER A 16 -13.50 -1.90 12.07
C SER A 16 -13.73 -3.22 11.33
N LYS A 17 -12.96 -4.27 11.66
CA LYS A 17 -13.24 -5.66 11.26
C LYS A 17 -14.43 -6.29 11.99
N THR A 18 -15.11 -5.59 12.89
CA THR A 18 -16.33 -6.10 13.57
C THR A 18 -17.56 -5.34 13.09
N ALA A 19 -18.71 -6.02 12.95
CA ALA A 19 -19.87 -5.44 12.26
C ALA A 19 -20.47 -4.26 13.03
N THR A 20 -20.42 -4.33 14.36
CA THR A 20 -20.90 -3.28 15.25
C THR A 20 -20.05 -2.02 15.16
N MET A 21 -18.72 -2.17 15.11
CA MET A 21 -17.83 -1.01 15.11
C MET A 21 -17.72 -0.37 13.74
N SER A 22 -17.74 -1.16 12.65
CA SER A 22 -17.77 -0.60 11.30
C SER A 22 -18.94 0.36 11.08
N GLY A 23 -20.14 0.04 11.59
CA GLY A 23 -21.31 0.93 11.45
C GLY A 23 -21.15 2.27 12.17
N LEU A 24 -20.39 2.31 13.28
CA LEU A 24 -20.07 3.56 13.97
C LEU A 24 -19.02 4.37 13.21
N VAL A 25 -18.03 3.67 12.63
CA VAL A 25 -16.91 4.27 11.89
C VAL A 25 -17.36 4.85 10.54
N VAL A 26 -18.37 4.27 9.89
CA VAL A 26 -18.95 4.81 8.64
C VAL A 26 -19.41 6.26 8.79
N ARG A 27 -19.81 6.69 10.00
CA ARG A 27 -20.20 8.09 10.25
C ARG A 27 -19.04 9.08 10.13
N GLU A 28 -17.82 8.60 10.28
CA GLU A 28 -16.58 9.38 10.17
C GLU A 28 -15.91 9.18 8.80
N TYR A 29 -16.62 8.59 7.84
CA TYR A 29 -16.06 8.18 6.56
C TYR A 29 -15.32 9.31 5.83
N GLU A 30 -15.95 10.48 5.67
CA GLU A 30 -15.34 11.60 4.95
C GLU A 30 -14.06 12.09 5.64
N ASN A 31 -14.08 12.19 6.97
CA ASN A 31 -12.92 12.53 7.78
C ASN A 31 -11.77 11.51 7.57
N ILE A 32 -12.10 10.23 7.44
CA ILE A 32 -11.10 9.18 7.18
C ILE A 32 -10.57 9.28 5.75
N VAL A 33 -11.39 9.61 4.76
CA VAL A 33 -10.94 9.82 3.38
C VAL A 33 -9.98 11.00 3.28
N GLU A 34 -10.20 12.08 4.05
CA GLU A 34 -9.28 13.22 4.09
C GLU A 34 -7.88 12.83 4.57
N LEU A 35 -7.75 11.80 5.41
CA LEU A 35 -6.46 11.30 5.89
C LEU A 35 -5.63 10.60 4.79
N LEU A 36 -6.22 10.25 3.65
CA LEU A 36 -5.49 9.72 2.49
C LEU A 36 -4.68 10.80 1.75
N ASP A 37 -4.88 12.08 2.05
CA ASP A 37 -4.15 13.17 1.39
C ASP A 37 -2.64 13.05 1.59
N ALA A 38 -1.85 13.25 0.52
CA ALA A 38 -0.38 13.17 0.54
C ALA A 38 0.27 14.19 1.49
N LYS A 39 -0.46 15.23 1.92
CA LYS A 39 0.00 16.17 2.96
C LYS A 39 0.04 15.55 4.35
N ASN A 40 -0.67 14.45 4.57
CA ASN A 40 -0.68 13.76 5.85
C ASN A 40 0.57 12.88 6.00
N LYS A 41 0.91 12.58 7.25
CA LYS A 41 1.99 11.63 7.52
C LYS A 41 1.62 10.26 6.95
N ILE A 42 2.60 9.60 6.34
CA ILE A 42 2.48 8.25 5.76
C ILE A 42 1.74 7.27 6.68
N ILE A 43 2.07 7.29 7.99
CA ILE A 43 1.43 6.42 8.98
C ILE A 43 -0.08 6.64 9.12
N TYR A 44 -0.56 7.89 9.00
CA TYR A 44 -1.98 8.21 9.09
C TYR A 44 -2.72 7.79 7.83
N SER A 45 -2.12 8.02 6.66
CA SER A 45 -2.68 7.56 5.39
C SER A 45 -2.74 6.04 5.30
N THR A 46 -1.73 5.34 5.86
CA THR A 46 -1.71 3.88 5.97
C THR A 46 -2.86 3.37 6.84
N ILE A 47 -3.02 3.92 8.05
CA ILE A 47 -4.11 3.56 8.97
C ILE A 47 -5.48 3.86 8.34
N ALA A 48 -5.63 5.00 7.66
CA ALA A 48 -6.86 5.37 6.99
C ALA A 48 -7.21 4.39 5.86
N ALA A 49 -6.23 3.99 5.05
CA ALA A 49 -6.40 3.00 3.99
C ALA A 49 -6.86 1.64 4.55
N GLU A 50 -6.25 1.17 5.66
CA GLU A 50 -6.66 -0.07 6.35
C GLU A 50 -8.10 0.01 6.89
N ILE A 51 -8.50 1.15 7.47
CA ILE A 51 -9.87 1.34 7.95
C ILE A 51 -10.85 1.29 6.79
N LEU A 52 -10.58 2.02 5.71
CA LEU A 52 -11.43 2.09 4.52
C LEU A 52 -11.53 0.73 3.83
N GLU A 53 -10.45 -0.05 3.78
CA GLU A 53 -10.45 -1.41 3.22
C GLU A 53 -11.47 -2.30 3.96
N ASN A 54 -11.45 -2.24 5.31
CA ASN A 54 -12.37 -3.00 6.14
C ASN A 54 -13.82 -2.56 5.96
N LEU A 55 -14.06 -1.26 5.74
CA LEU A 55 -15.40 -0.73 5.49
C LEU A 55 -15.93 -1.15 4.11
N CYS A 56 -15.09 -1.06 3.07
CA CYS A 56 -15.42 -1.53 1.72
C CYS A 56 -15.77 -3.01 1.75
N SER A 57 -14.87 -3.86 2.26
CA SER A 57 -15.02 -5.34 2.24
C SER A 57 -16.27 -5.88 2.96
N ARG A 58 -16.97 -5.02 3.72
CA ARG A 58 -18.15 -5.38 4.50
C ARG A 58 -19.46 -4.81 3.94
N HIS A 59 -19.42 -4.25 2.73
CA HIS A 59 -20.57 -3.67 2.02
C HIS A 59 -21.34 -2.63 2.87
N GLN A 60 -20.68 -1.99 3.84
CA GLN A 60 -21.29 -0.99 4.73
C GLN A 60 -21.21 0.43 4.15
N MET A 61 -20.68 0.55 2.95
CA MET A 61 -20.48 1.81 2.28
C MET A 61 -21.46 1.96 1.12
N ASP A 62 -22.04 3.15 1.03
CA ASP A 62 -22.86 3.51 -0.11
C ASP A 62 -22.00 3.58 -1.38
N LYS A 63 -22.48 2.95 -2.45
CA LYS A 63 -21.73 2.78 -3.70
C LYS A 63 -21.42 4.12 -4.35
N GLU A 64 -22.35 5.08 -4.28
CA GLU A 64 -22.13 6.42 -4.82
C GLU A 64 -21.07 7.17 -4.03
N HIS A 65 -21.02 7.04 -2.69
CA HIS A 65 -19.94 7.62 -1.89
C HIS A 65 -18.57 7.02 -2.20
N VAL A 66 -18.47 5.70 -2.42
CA VAL A 66 -17.20 5.07 -2.83
C VAL A 66 -16.75 5.64 -4.18
N LYS A 67 -17.67 5.75 -5.13
CA LYS A 67 -17.41 6.19 -6.50
C LYS A 67 -17.07 7.69 -6.62
N THR A 68 -17.78 8.54 -5.89
CA THR A 68 -17.67 10.01 -6.02
C THR A 68 -16.61 10.62 -5.10
N ILE A 69 -16.28 9.98 -3.98
CA ILE A 69 -15.39 10.55 -2.94
C ILE A 69 -14.12 9.72 -2.77
N LEU A 70 -14.23 8.42 -2.47
CA LEU A 70 -13.06 7.59 -2.15
C LEU A 70 -12.20 7.33 -3.38
N LEU A 71 -12.83 6.97 -4.50
CA LEU A 71 -12.14 6.57 -5.70
C LEU A 71 -11.19 7.66 -6.24
N PRO A 72 -11.62 8.92 -6.45
CA PRO A 72 -10.72 9.99 -6.89
C PRO A 72 -9.59 10.26 -5.88
N LYS A 73 -9.85 10.10 -4.58
CA LYS A 73 -8.85 10.34 -3.54
C LYS A 73 -7.75 9.28 -3.57
N VAL A 74 -8.13 8.01 -3.71
CA VAL A 74 -7.19 6.88 -3.79
C VAL A 74 -6.29 7.00 -5.04
N GLU A 75 -6.84 7.43 -6.17
CA GLU A 75 -6.09 7.66 -7.41
C GLU A 75 -5.03 8.76 -7.27
N ALA A 76 -5.43 9.90 -6.68
CA ALA A 76 -4.54 11.02 -6.43
C ALA A 76 -3.39 10.60 -5.50
N SER A 77 -3.69 9.86 -4.44
CA SER A 77 -2.69 9.45 -3.46
C SER A 77 -1.73 8.39 -3.99
N GLN A 78 -2.19 7.41 -4.79
CA GLN A 78 -1.30 6.41 -5.40
C GLN A 78 -0.34 7.01 -6.43
N SER A 79 -0.79 8.03 -7.18
CA SER A 79 0.06 8.69 -8.17
C SER A 79 1.28 9.39 -7.53
N ASN A 80 1.14 9.87 -6.29
CA ASN A 80 2.22 10.52 -5.56
C ASN A 80 3.21 9.51 -4.96
N VAL A 81 2.76 8.31 -4.58
CA VAL A 81 3.63 7.26 -4.03
C VAL A 81 4.59 6.72 -5.09
N SER A 82 4.14 6.59 -6.36
CA SER A 82 4.98 6.12 -7.47
C SER A 82 5.87 7.20 -8.10
N ALA A 83 5.63 8.49 -7.86
CA ALA A 83 6.40 9.59 -8.48
C ALA A 83 7.69 9.97 -7.72
N SER A 84 7.89 9.44 -6.51
CA SER A 84 9.01 9.83 -5.63
C SER A 84 10.35 9.16 -5.99
N GLY A 85 10.46 8.52 -7.15
CA GLY A 85 11.70 7.87 -7.61
C GLY A 85 12.75 8.80 -8.22
N ASP A 86 12.39 10.04 -8.59
CA ASP A 86 13.23 10.87 -9.49
C ASP A 86 13.78 12.18 -8.89
N ASP A 87 13.42 12.60 -7.68
CA ASP A 87 13.97 13.83 -7.07
C ASP A 87 15.19 13.52 -6.17
N ALA A 88 16.21 12.92 -6.78
CA ALA A 88 17.54 12.82 -6.23
C ALA A 88 18.47 13.88 -6.84
N GLU A 89 18.11 15.16 -6.84
CA GLU A 89 19.09 16.23 -7.07
C GLU A 89 18.65 17.60 -6.52
N GLN A 90 19.56 18.24 -5.78
CA GLN A 90 19.58 19.63 -5.31
C GLN A 90 19.08 19.93 -3.88
N GLN A 91 19.91 19.56 -2.89
CA GLN A 91 20.51 20.57 -2.01
C GLN A 91 22.02 20.38 -1.97
N GLN A 92 22.69 20.87 -3.01
CA GLN A 92 24.14 20.96 -3.06
C GLN A 92 24.54 22.36 -2.60
N LEU A 93 25.14 22.46 -1.41
CA LEU A 93 26.00 23.58 -1.06
C LEU A 93 27.11 23.09 -0.12
N CYS A 94 27.98 22.25 -0.66
CA CYS A 94 29.36 22.14 -0.19
C CYS A 94 30.24 22.82 -1.24
N ILE A 95 30.61 24.07 -0.99
CA ILE A 95 31.84 24.63 -1.57
C ILE A 95 32.89 24.66 -0.47
N LEU A 96 33.93 23.89 -0.75
CA LEU A 96 35.29 23.88 -0.21
C LEU A 96 35.66 25.02 0.77
N GLY A 97 36.13 24.61 1.95
CA GLY A 97 37.27 25.21 2.61
C GLY A 97 38.24 24.08 2.97
N ASN A 98 39.32 23.94 2.20
CA ASN A 98 40.44 23.09 2.58
C ASN A 98 41.00 23.60 3.92
N ASP A 99 41.09 22.74 4.92
CA ASP A 99 42.23 22.78 5.82
C ASP A 99 42.52 21.37 6.32
N GLU A 100 43.79 21.00 6.26
CA GLU A 100 44.27 19.73 6.79
C GLU A 100 44.10 19.73 8.31
N GLU A 101 43.62 18.61 8.86
CA GLU A 101 44.14 17.92 10.05
C GLU A 101 43.01 17.19 10.81
N LYS A 102 43.35 15.95 11.23
CA LYS A 102 42.68 15.10 12.23
C LYS A 102 41.53 14.17 11.77
N LYS A 103 41.96 12.95 11.42
CA LYS A 103 41.26 11.68 11.66
C LYS A 103 40.60 11.64 13.05
N LEU A 104 39.31 11.28 13.07
CA LEU A 104 38.51 10.61 14.12
C LEU A 104 37.17 11.32 14.38
N SER A 105 36.09 10.95 13.66
CA SER A 105 34.70 10.93 14.19
C SER A 105 33.59 10.55 13.18
N ASP A 106 33.87 10.01 11.99
CA ASP A 106 32.85 9.94 10.93
C ASP A 106 31.86 8.76 10.97
N HIS A 107 31.98 7.83 11.92
CA HIS A 107 31.20 6.59 11.86
C HIS A 107 29.80 6.68 12.50
N ARG A 108 29.50 7.72 13.31
CA ARG A 108 28.23 7.82 14.06
C ARG A 108 27.12 8.58 13.33
N SER A 109 27.50 9.43 12.39
CA SER A 109 26.62 10.30 11.59
C SER A 109 26.03 9.56 10.39
N GLN A 110 26.82 8.72 9.72
CA GLN A 110 26.35 7.93 8.57
C GLN A 110 25.30 6.88 8.94
N THR A 111 25.44 6.18 10.07
CA THR A 111 24.51 5.10 10.47
C THR A 111 23.09 5.61 10.72
N LYS A 112 22.94 6.79 11.35
CA LYS A 112 21.62 7.39 11.61
C LYS A 112 20.89 7.80 10.33
N LEU A 113 21.63 8.26 9.31
CA LEU A 113 21.06 8.68 8.04
C LEU A 113 20.58 7.49 7.20
N THR A 114 21.34 6.39 7.21
CA THR A 114 20.95 5.15 6.53
C THR A 114 19.76 4.46 7.19
N ASP A 115 19.69 4.47 8.52
CA ASP A 115 18.57 3.87 9.26
C ASP A 115 17.25 4.62 8.99
N GLN A 116 17.30 5.96 8.96
CA GLN A 116 16.12 6.79 8.68
C GLN A 116 15.60 6.62 7.24
N ALA A 117 16.51 6.56 6.26
CA ALA A 117 16.13 6.35 4.86
C ALA A 117 15.48 4.97 4.64
N ASN A 118 15.95 3.94 5.35
CA ASN A 118 15.39 2.59 5.27
C ASN A 118 14.01 2.50 5.96
N GLU A 119 13.82 3.19 7.08
CA GLU A 119 12.50 3.31 7.74
C GLU A 119 11.48 4.03 6.85
N GLU A 120 11.88 5.11 6.18
CA GLU A 120 11.01 5.87 5.27
C GLU A 120 10.62 5.04 4.04
N GLN A 121 11.59 4.35 3.42
CA GLN A 121 11.33 3.43 2.31
C GLN A 121 10.38 2.30 2.73
N THR A 122 10.57 1.73 3.92
CA THR A 122 9.68 0.69 4.47
C THR A 122 8.27 1.23 4.67
N ALA A 123 8.11 2.43 5.22
CA ALA A 123 6.82 3.07 5.44
C ALA A 123 6.11 3.39 4.11
N MET A 124 6.85 3.79 3.07
CA MET A 124 6.30 3.97 1.73
C MET A 124 5.78 2.65 1.13
N MET A 125 6.51 1.55 1.30
CA MET A 125 6.06 0.22 0.86
C MET A 125 4.80 -0.23 1.62
N GLU A 126 4.74 -0.01 2.94
CA GLU A 126 3.54 -0.31 3.75
C GLU A 126 2.33 0.51 3.28
N LEU A 127 2.52 1.79 2.95
CA LEU A 127 1.47 2.64 2.41
C LEU A 127 1.01 2.17 1.02
N GLN A 128 1.94 1.79 0.15
CA GLN A 128 1.63 1.27 -1.18
C GLN A 128 0.83 -0.04 -1.10
N GLU A 129 1.23 -0.94 -0.20
CA GLU A 129 0.49 -2.17 0.09
C GLU A 129 -0.93 -1.87 0.59
N ALA A 130 -1.07 -0.96 1.56
CA ALA A 130 -2.39 -0.59 2.10
C ALA A 130 -3.30 0.01 1.01
N PHE A 131 -2.77 0.87 0.13
CA PHE A 131 -3.53 1.40 -1.00
C PHE A 131 -3.93 0.34 -2.02
N LEU A 132 -3.06 -0.63 -2.32
CA LEU A 132 -3.39 -1.74 -3.21
C LEU A 132 -4.45 -2.66 -2.59
N SER A 133 -4.38 -2.92 -1.28
CA SER A 133 -5.40 -3.70 -0.58
C SER A 133 -6.76 -3.00 -0.60
N LEU A 134 -6.77 -1.69 -0.33
CA LEU A 134 -7.96 -0.85 -0.46
C LEU A 134 -8.50 -0.85 -1.91
N THR A 135 -7.63 -0.72 -2.91
CA THR A 135 -8.01 -0.78 -4.33
C THR A 135 -8.67 -2.11 -4.67
N LEU A 136 -8.12 -3.22 -4.18
CA LEU A 136 -8.70 -4.54 -4.38
C LEU A 136 -10.09 -4.66 -3.75
N ALA A 137 -10.27 -4.12 -2.53
CA ALA A 137 -11.57 -4.08 -1.86
C ALA A 137 -12.59 -3.26 -2.67
N ILE A 138 -12.21 -2.03 -3.07
CA ILE A 138 -13.05 -1.15 -3.91
C ILE A 138 -13.44 -1.85 -5.22
N CYS A 139 -12.47 -2.42 -5.93
CA CYS A 139 -12.74 -3.17 -7.16
C CYS A 139 -13.74 -4.30 -6.87
N SER A 140 -13.52 -5.12 -5.84
CA SER A 140 -14.37 -6.27 -5.54
C SER A 140 -15.81 -5.88 -5.18
N GLU A 141 -16.00 -4.78 -4.45
CA GLU A 141 -17.32 -4.26 -4.05
C GLU A 141 -18.10 -3.66 -5.22
N LEU A 142 -17.43 -2.79 -5.99
CA LEU A 142 -18.04 -2.09 -7.12
C LEU A 142 -18.27 -3.00 -8.33
N ILE A 143 -17.60 -4.14 -8.38
CA ILE A 143 -17.76 -5.21 -9.37
C ILE A 143 -19.11 -5.92 -9.32
N SER A 144 -19.81 -5.89 -8.18
CA SER A 144 -21.11 -6.57 -8.03
C SER A 144 -22.27 -5.91 -8.82
N ALA A 145 -22.04 -4.76 -9.46
CA ALA A 145 -23.05 -4.01 -10.18
C ALA A 145 -22.58 -3.61 -11.58
N ASP A 146 -23.54 -3.29 -12.45
CA ASP A 146 -23.37 -2.73 -13.80
C ASP A 146 -22.51 -1.44 -13.86
N ASP A 147 -22.00 -0.96 -12.72
CA ASP A 147 -21.21 0.26 -12.51
C ASP A 147 -19.69 0.11 -12.72
N PHE A 148 -19.18 -1.10 -12.95
CA PHE A 148 -17.74 -1.33 -13.09
C PHE A 148 -17.11 -0.46 -14.17
N ASN A 149 -17.81 -0.24 -15.30
CA ASN A 149 -17.34 0.62 -16.38
C ASN A 149 -17.10 2.05 -15.90
N VAL A 150 -17.90 2.58 -14.97
CA VAL A 150 -17.69 3.93 -14.47
C VAL A 150 -16.43 4.00 -13.62
N VAL A 151 -16.20 3.01 -12.75
CA VAL A 151 -14.99 2.91 -11.92
C VAL A 151 -13.74 2.76 -12.79
N ALA A 152 -13.81 1.92 -13.81
CA ALA A 152 -12.73 1.69 -14.76
C ALA A 152 -12.39 2.93 -15.60
N LEU A 153 -13.41 3.69 -16.04
CA LEU A 153 -13.24 4.95 -16.77
C LEU A 153 -12.87 6.14 -15.88
N THR A 154 -13.25 6.17 -14.60
CA THR A 154 -12.87 7.25 -13.69
C THR A 154 -11.48 7.07 -13.10
N ILE A 155 -11.04 5.83 -12.84
CA ILE A 155 -9.64 5.52 -12.45
C ILE A 155 -8.64 5.98 -13.51
N VAL A 156 -9.08 6.15 -14.76
CA VAL A 156 -8.21 6.44 -15.88
C VAL A 156 -8.91 7.18 -17.03
N PRO A 157 -8.49 8.41 -17.36
CA PRO A 157 -8.98 9.11 -18.54
C PRO A 157 -8.42 8.59 -19.89
N ALA A 158 -7.47 7.64 -19.90
CA ALA A 158 -6.84 7.15 -21.14
C ALA A 158 -6.67 5.61 -21.15
N GLU A 159 -7.27 4.94 -22.13
CA GLU A 159 -7.20 3.47 -22.32
C GLU A 159 -5.83 2.88 -21.97
N GLY A 160 -5.78 2.06 -20.91
CA GLY A 160 -4.60 1.29 -20.53
C GLY A 160 -3.62 1.93 -19.52
N VAL A 161 -3.82 3.18 -19.05
CA VAL A 161 -2.95 3.79 -18.03
C VAL A 161 -2.98 3.03 -16.70
N PHE A 162 -4.13 2.49 -16.30
CA PHE A 162 -4.25 1.71 -15.06
C PHE A 162 -3.36 0.47 -15.11
N VAL A 163 -3.43 -0.27 -16.22
CA VAL A 163 -2.63 -1.47 -16.43
C VAL A 163 -1.15 -1.11 -16.52
N ALA A 164 -0.80 0.03 -17.12
CA ALA A 164 0.57 0.52 -17.14
C ALA A 164 1.08 0.85 -15.72
N LYS A 165 0.31 1.59 -14.91
CA LYS A 165 0.67 1.88 -13.51
C LYS A 165 0.81 0.61 -12.69
N LEU A 166 -0.14 -0.31 -12.80
CA LEU A 166 -0.09 -1.59 -12.10
C LEU A 166 1.13 -2.42 -12.52
N LYS A 167 1.50 -2.37 -13.80
CA LYS A 167 2.72 -2.98 -14.32
C LYS A 167 3.98 -2.34 -13.72
N THR A 168 4.06 -1.02 -13.72
CA THR A 168 5.18 -0.27 -13.13
C THR A 168 5.37 -0.63 -11.67
N ILE A 169 4.30 -0.72 -10.89
CA ILE A 169 4.35 -1.16 -9.48
C ILE A 169 4.97 -2.56 -9.34
N VAL A 170 4.57 -3.50 -10.21
CA VAL A 170 5.15 -4.86 -10.21
C VAL A 170 6.64 -4.83 -10.57
N GLU A 171 7.04 -3.98 -11.50
CA GLU A 171 8.44 -3.81 -11.93
C GLU A 171 9.30 -3.18 -10.83
N GLU A 172 8.77 -2.20 -10.10
CA GLU A 172 9.44 -1.58 -8.96
C GLU A 172 9.56 -2.52 -7.74
N ASN A 173 8.70 -3.54 -7.67
CA ASN A 173 8.64 -4.49 -6.55
C ASN A 173 9.19 -5.88 -6.92
N CYS A 174 10.28 -5.94 -7.69
CA CYS A 174 10.94 -7.20 -8.06
C CYS A 174 12.03 -7.66 -7.07
N GLU A 175 12.27 -6.91 -6.00
CA GLU A 175 13.21 -7.30 -4.94
C GLU A 175 12.71 -8.46 -4.07
N ALA A 176 13.65 -9.22 -3.49
CA ALA A 176 13.38 -10.38 -2.64
C ALA A 176 12.94 -9.99 -1.20
N THR A 177 11.97 -9.10 -1.06
CA THR A 177 11.44 -8.68 0.25
C THR A 177 10.00 -9.17 0.48
N ALA A 178 9.62 -9.27 1.75
CA ALA A 178 8.25 -9.68 2.11
C ALA A 178 7.20 -8.63 1.68
N ASN A 179 7.54 -7.34 1.68
CA ASN A 179 6.67 -6.25 1.21
C ASN A 179 6.45 -6.38 -0.31
N SER A 180 7.55 -6.49 -1.07
CA SER A 180 7.50 -6.63 -2.52
C SER A 180 6.64 -7.83 -2.95
N LEU A 181 6.78 -8.98 -2.26
CA LEU A 181 5.95 -10.15 -2.53
C LEU A 181 4.45 -9.89 -2.28
N ARG A 182 4.10 -9.21 -1.18
CA ARG A 182 2.70 -8.87 -0.88
C ARG A 182 2.13 -7.90 -1.91
N ILE A 183 2.89 -6.87 -2.29
CA ILE A 183 2.53 -5.91 -3.34
C ILE A 183 2.28 -6.62 -4.67
N VAL A 184 3.21 -7.45 -5.15
CA VAL A 184 3.06 -8.19 -6.41
C VAL A 184 1.84 -9.13 -6.38
N LYS A 185 1.58 -9.80 -5.25
CA LYS A 185 0.38 -10.63 -5.06
C LYS A 185 -0.90 -9.80 -5.12
N LEU A 186 -0.94 -8.62 -4.51
CA LEU A 186 -2.08 -7.72 -4.59
C LEU A 186 -2.32 -7.26 -6.03
N CYS A 187 -1.27 -6.87 -6.77
CA CYS A 187 -1.38 -6.51 -8.18
C CYS A 187 -1.97 -7.65 -9.03
N GLY A 188 -1.51 -8.90 -8.81
CA GLY A 188 -2.06 -10.06 -9.48
C GLY A 188 -3.54 -10.29 -9.16
N ARG A 189 -3.94 -10.14 -7.90
CA ARG A 189 -5.35 -10.26 -7.48
C ARG A 189 -6.21 -9.16 -8.11
N ILE A 190 -5.76 -7.91 -8.10
CA ILE A 190 -6.44 -6.79 -8.76
C ILE A 190 -6.61 -7.08 -10.25
N ALA A 191 -5.55 -7.54 -10.94
CA ALA A 191 -5.62 -7.88 -12.35
C ALA A 191 -6.66 -8.96 -12.63
N VAL A 192 -6.67 -10.06 -11.86
CA VAL A 192 -7.68 -11.13 -12.01
C VAL A 192 -9.09 -10.59 -11.78
N THR A 193 -9.28 -9.79 -10.73
CA THR A 193 -10.56 -9.18 -10.36
C THR A 193 -11.07 -8.27 -11.50
N VAL A 194 -10.24 -7.40 -12.04
CA VAL A 194 -10.58 -6.48 -13.14
C VAL A 194 -10.79 -7.21 -14.49
N MET A 195 -9.97 -8.23 -14.79
CA MET A 195 -10.05 -8.98 -16.05
C MET A 195 -11.34 -9.81 -16.18
N ARG A 196 -11.91 -10.28 -15.06
CA ARG A 196 -13.18 -11.03 -15.07
C ARG A 196 -14.35 -10.22 -15.63
N HIS A 197 -14.25 -8.88 -15.67
CA HIS A 197 -15.28 -8.00 -16.21
C HIS A 197 -15.19 -7.74 -17.72
N GLY A 198 -14.42 -8.56 -18.44
CA GLY A 198 -14.46 -8.68 -19.91
C GLY A 198 -13.75 -7.58 -20.69
N GLN A 199 -13.84 -6.31 -20.27
CA GLN A 199 -13.36 -5.17 -21.05
C GLN A 199 -11.85 -4.89 -20.88
N TYR A 200 -11.22 -5.36 -19.79
CA TYR A 200 -9.80 -5.09 -19.51
C TYR A 200 -8.82 -6.13 -20.03
N SER A 201 -9.32 -7.30 -20.46
CA SER A 201 -8.49 -8.41 -20.93
C SER A 201 -7.54 -7.99 -22.06
N ALA A 202 -8.02 -7.15 -22.99
CA ALA A 202 -7.22 -6.59 -24.08
C ALA A 202 -6.12 -5.65 -23.57
N HIS A 203 -6.41 -4.75 -22.61
CA HIS A 203 -5.40 -3.84 -22.05
C HIS A 203 -4.29 -4.60 -21.32
N PHE A 204 -4.64 -5.61 -20.51
CA PHE A 204 -3.67 -6.47 -19.82
C PHE A 204 -2.78 -7.23 -20.81
N LYS A 205 -3.35 -7.72 -21.92
CA LYS A 205 -2.59 -8.38 -22.99
C LYS A 205 -1.67 -7.41 -23.72
N ASN A 206 -2.18 -6.24 -24.13
CA ASN A 206 -1.44 -5.23 -24.89
C ASN A 206 -0.25 -4.68 -24.10
N GLN A 207 -0.40 -4.50 -22.79
CA GLN A 207 0.67 -4.05 -21.90
C GLN A 207 1.68 -5.15 -21.51
N LYS A 208 1.43 -6.39 -21.92
CA LYS A 208 2.20 -7.58 -21.51
C LYS A 208 2.29 -7.74 -19.99
N PHE A 209 1.26 -7.31 -19.26
CA PHE A 209 1.25 -7.34 -17.80
C PHE A 209 1.46 -8.75 -17.25
N MET A 210 0.80 -9.76 -17.85
CA MET A 210 0.95 -11.15 -17.42
C MET A 210 2.38 -11.68 -17.60
N GLU A 211 3.11 -11.18 -18.61
CA GLU A 211 4.52 -11.53 -18.80
C GLU A 211 5.38 -10.94 -17.68
N THR A 212 5.19 -9.65 -17.36
CA THR A 212 5.85 -8.99 -16.22
C THR A 212 5.53 -9.70 -14.90
N LEU A 213 4.24 -9.98 -14.64
CA LEU A 213 3.79 -10.68 -13.44
C LEU A 213 4.33 -12.11 -13.35
N SER A 214 4.59 -12.78 -14.47
CA SER A 214 5.19 -14.13 -14.46
C SER A 214 6.70 -14.12 -14.17
N LYS A 215 7.38 -12.99 -14.40
CA LYS A 215 8.83 -12.84 -14.19
C LYS A 215 9.17 -12.41 -12.75
N ALA A 216 8.33 -11.57 -12.12
CA ALA A 216 8.53 -11.15 -10.73
C ALA A 216 8.64 -12.31 -9.70
N PRO A 217 7.86 -13.42 -9.81
CA PRO A 217 7.90 -14.55 -8.88
C PRO A 217 9.17 -15.42 -8.95
N GLY A 218 9.98 -15.27 -10.00
CA GLY A 218 11.24 -16.04 -10.13
C GLY A 218 12.21 -15.80 -8.98
N ILE A 219 12.18 -14.58 -8.41
CA ILE A 219 12.97 -14.20 -7.24
C ILE A 219 12.22 -14.52 -5.93
N MET A 220 10.88 -14.50 -5.95
CA MET A 220 10.04 -14.59 -4.76
C MET A 220 9.62 -16.00 -4.36
N SER A 221 9.71 -16.99 -5.26
CA SER A 221 9.33 -18.38 -4.97
C SER A 221 10.21 -19.02 -3.87
N SER A 222 11.47 -18.58 -3.78
CA SER A 222 12.38 -18.96 -2.69
C SER A 222 11.92 -18.35 -1.37
N LEU A 223 11.56 -17.07 -1.37
CA LEU A 223 11.08 -16.34 -0.19
C LEU A 223 9.76 -16.91 0.35
N GLU A 224 8.80 -17.26 -0.52
CA GLU A 224 7.53 -17.86 -0.09
C GLU A 224 7.75 -19.21 0.60
N SER A 225 8.69 -20.02 0.08
CA SER A 225 9.15 -21.24 0.75
C SER A 225 9.77 -20.93 2.11
N TYR A 226 10.68 -19.94 2.20
CA TYR A 226 11.28 -19.55 3.48
C TYR A 226 10.29 -18.96 4.48
N MET A 227 9.31 -18.18 4.04
CA MET A 227 8.25 -17.62 4.90
C MET A 227 7.29 -18.71 5.41
N LEU A 228 7.06 -19.76 4.62
CA LEU A 228 6.29 -20.93 5.06
C LEU A 228 6.99 -21.67 6.21
N PHE A 229 8.34 -21.69 6.22
CA PHE A 229 9.13 -22.28 7.29
C PHE A 229 9.43 -21.32 8.45
N ALA A 230 9.49 -20.01 8.21
CA ALA A 230 9.65 -18.97 9.22
C ALA A 230 8.31 -18.54 9.83
N GLY A 231 7.39 -19.49 10.03
CA GLY A 231 6.07 -19.24 10.59
C GLY A 231 6.17 -18.39 11.87
N THR A 232 5.66 -17.16 11.81
CA THR A 232 5.22 -16.30 12.93
C THR A 232 5.89 -16.49 14.31
N ASP A 233 7.21 -16.64 14.39
CA ASP A 233 7.93 -16.84 15.67
C ASP A 233 8.56 -15.55 16.22
N CYS A 234 7.88 -14.42 16.01
CA CYS A 234 8.07 -13.22 16.83
C CYS A 234 6.87 -12.98 17.76
N GLY A 235 6.14 -14.05 18.08
CA GLY A 235 4.94 -14.03 18.92
C GLY A 235 4.98 -15.01 20.09
N ALA A 236 6.15 -15.36 20.62
CA ALA A 236 6.22 -16.23 21.80
C ALA A 236 7.33 -15.86 22.77
N LYS A 237 7.11 -14.86 23.63
CA LYS A 237 7.55 -14.92 25.03
C LYS A 237 6.50 -14.36 26.01
N LYS A 238 5.87 -15.34 26.69
CA LYS A 238 5.23 -15.31 28.02
C LYS A 238 3.84 -14.65 28.05
N THR A 239 2.75 -15.40 28.24
CA THR A 239 2.55 -16.27 29.40
C THR A 239 1.75 -17.55 29.05
N ALA A 240 2.20 -18.66 29.66
CA ALA A 240 1.45 -19.87 29.97
C ALA A 240 0.11 -19.53 30.67
N ARG A 241 -1.03 -20.22 30.56
CA ARG A 241 -1.40 -21.67 30.43
C ARG A 241 -2.96 -21.72 30.55
N PRO A 242 -3.65 -22.88 30.52
CA PRO A 242 -3.63 -24.05 29.63
C PRO A 242 -5.02 -24.32 29.00
N LEU A 243 -5.08 -25.32 28.11
CA LEU A 243 -6.31 -26.01 27.70
C LEU A 243 -6.76 -27.00 28.78
N LEU A 244 -8.09 -27.10 28.96
CA LEU A 244 -8.91 -28.05 29.74
C LEU A 244 -9.27 -27.64 31.19
N SER A 245 -10.52 -27.21 31.34
CA SER A 245 -11.61 -28.01 31.94
C SER A 245 -12.95 -27.57 31.37
#